data_AF-A0A7W7CTV7-F1
#
_entry.id   AF-A0A7W7CTV7-F1
#
_cell.length_a   1.000
_cell.length_b   1.000
_cell.length_c   1.000
_cell.angle_alpha   90.00
_cell.angle_beta   90.00
_cell.angle_gamma   90.00
#
_symmetry.space_group_name_H-M   'P 1'
#
loop_
_entity.id
_entity.type
_entity.pdbx_description
1 polymer ?
#
loop_
_entity_poly.entity_id
_entity_poly.type
_entity_poly.pdbx_seq_one_letter_code
_entity_poly.pdbx_strand_id
1 'polypeptide(L)'
;MTRLIVEGLHRLSSRPWLFVTGRLEGDALRIGDDLSLEGDISQPAVTVRAIELHGPPGRTTVAVDGVGAAVIGQGAVLVRPDEA
;
A
#
# COMPACT_ATOMS: atom_id res chain seq x y z
N MET A 1 -8.57 -12.24 -0.62
CA MET A 1 -8.52 -11.06 0.27
C MET A 1 -7.09 -10.70 0.55
N THR A 2 -6.63 -9.62 -0.07
CA THR A 2 -5.34 -8.97 0.15
C THR A 2 -5.46 -7.90 1.22
N ARG A 3 -4.56 -7.92 2.22
CA ARG A 3 -4.45 -6.88 3.24
C ARG A 3 -3.00 -6.49 3.45
N LEU A 4 -2.67 -5.22 3.29
CA LEU A 4 -1.34 -4.67 3.60
C LEU A 4 -1.45 -3.77 4.83
N ILE A 5 -0.95 -4.26 5.96
CA ILE A 5 -0.91 -3.54 7.22
C ILE A 5 0.33 -2.64 7.23
N VAL A 6 0.14 -1.32 7.25
CA VAL A 6 1.20 -0.33 7.12
C VAL A 6 2.03 -0.25 8.40
N GLU A 7 3.32 -0.55 8.30
CA GLU A 7 4.30 -0.44 9.40
C GLU A 7 5.20 0.78 9.26
N GLY A 8 5.42 1.27 8.04
CA GLY A 8 6.32 2.38 7.78
C GLY A 8 6.04 3.06 6.45
N LEU A 9 6.35 4.35 6.40
CA LEU A 9 6.13 5.22 5.25
C LEU A 9 7.40 5.98 4.95
N HIS A 10 7.81 6.01 3.68
CA HIS A 10 9.02 6.71 3.26
C HIS A 10 8.82 7.43 1.93
N ARG A 11 9.33 8.67 1.83
CA ARG A 11 9.37 9.43 0.58
C ARG A 11 10.83 9.63 0.19
N LEU A 12 11.15 9.25 -1.04
CA LEU A 12 12.46 9.52 -1.64
C LEU A 12 12.37 10.82 -2.43
N SER A 13 13.29 11.75 -2.23
CA SER A 13 13.32 13.01 -3.00
C SER A 13 13.51 12.80 -4.50
N SER A 14 14.06 11.66 -4.91
CA SER A 14 14.31 11.29 -6.31
C SER A 14 13.11 10.61 -6.99
N ARG A 15 12.01 10.33 -6.27
CA ARG A 15 10.85 9.62 -6.80
C ARG A 15 9.54 10.32 -6.41
N PRO A 16 8.53 10.35 -7.30
CA PRO A 16 7.24 10.96 -6.97
C PRO A 16 6.33 10.05 -6.12
N TRP A 17 6.80 8.87 -5.72
CA TRP A 17 6.00 7.84 -5.05
C TRP A 17 6.17 7.85 -3.54
N LEU A 18 5.15 7.35 -2.84
CA LEU A 18 5.23 6.99 -1.43
C LEU A 18 5.59 5.52 -1.33
N PHE A 19 6.63 5.21 -0.57
CA PHE A 19 7.00 3.83 -0.24
C PHE A 19 6.30 3.42 1.05
N VAL A 20 5.48 2.38 0.96
CA VAL A 20 4.69 1.82 2.04
C VAL A 20 5.31 0.47 2.39
N THR A 21 5.89 0.38 3.58
CA THR A 21 6.40 -0.88 4.13
C THR A 21 5.38 -1.43 5.10
N GLY A 22 5.09 -2.72 5.00
CA GLY A 22 4.07 -3.35 5.82
C GLY A 22 4.10 -4.86 5.81
N ARG A 23 3.14 -5.43 6.51
CA ARG A 23 2.86 -6.86 6.50
C ARG A 23 1.76 -7.16 5.50
N LEU A 24 2.06 -7.99 4.50
CA LEU A 24 1.11 -8.46 3.51
C LEU A 24 0.49 -9.77 4.00
N GLU A 25 -0.84 -9.80 4.04
CA GLU A 25 -1.66 -10.97 4.35
C GLU A 25 -2.55 -11.30 3.16
N GLY A 26 -2.77 -12.60 2.95
CA GLY A 26 -3.62 -13.11 1.89
C GLY A 26 -2.99 -13.04 0.50
N ASP A 27 -3.73 -12.58 -0.49
CA ASP A 27 -3.29 -12.67 -1.89
C ASP A 27 -2.16 -11.69 -2.21
N ALA A 28 -1.27 -12.11 -3.10
CA ALA A 28 -0.15 -11.29 -3.54
C ALA A 28 -0.62 -10.00 -4.24
N LEU A 29 0.11 -8.91 -3.99
CA LEU A 29 -0.05 -7.65 -4.73
C LEU A 29 0.60 -7.73 -6.11
N ARG A 30 0.06 -6.97 -7.06
CA ARG A 30 0.63 -6.79 -8.39
C ARG A 30 0.84 -5.31 -8.69
N ILE A 31 1.80 -5.02 -9.57
CA ILE A 31 1.96 -3.68 -10.11
C ILE A 31 0.71 -3.35 -10.93
N GLY A 32 0.14 -2.18 -10.69
CA GLY A 32 -1.13 -1.73 -11.26
C GLY A 32 -2.35 -2.02 -10.39
N ASP A 33 -2.22 -2.77 -9.29
CA ASP A 33 -3.32 -2.94 -8.34
C ASP A 33 -3.69 -1.60 -7.71
N ASP A 34 -4.98 -1.30 -7.66
CA ASP A 34 -5.52 -0.20 -6.86
C ASP A 34 -5.83 -0.68 -5.44
N LEU A 35 -5.50 0.14 -4.46
CA LEU A 35 -5.70 -0.11 -3.04
C LEU A 35 -6.43 1.05 -2.38
N SER A 36 -7.32 0.74 -1.45
CA SER A 36 -8.05 1.70 -0.62
C SER A 36 -7.80 1.43 0.85
N LEU A 37 -8.10 2.41 1.70
CA LEU A 37 -8.06 2.23 3.15
C LEU A 37 -9.24 1.37 3.60
N GLU A 38 -8.94 0.32 4.38
CA GLU A 38 -9.94 -0.57 4.96
C GLU A 38 -10.92 0.25 5.82
N GLY A 39 -12.22 0.10 5.55
CA GLY A 39 -13.28 0.83 6.26
C GLY A 39 -13.52 2.29 5.81
N ASP A 40 -12.78 2.81 4.83
CA ASP A 40 -13.01 4.14 4.26
C ASP A 40 -12.93 4.14 2.73
N ILE A 41 -14.02 3.67 2.11
CA ILE A 41 -14.22 3.68 0.66
C ILE A 41 -14.41 5.10 0.07
N SER A 42 -14.55 6.13 0.92
CA SER A 42 -14.68 7.51 0.45
C SER A 42 -13.35 8.15 0.12
N GLN A 43 -12.24 7.55 0.57
CA GLN A 43 -10.91 8.03 0.28
C GLN A 43 -10.43 7.60 -1.10
N PRO A 44 -9.74 8.49 -1.83
CA PRO A 44 -9.21 8.15 -3.16
C PRO A 44 -8.22 7.00 -3.06
N ALA A 45 -8.35 6.02 -3.95
CA ALA A 45 -7.45 4.88 -4.03
C ALA A 45 -6.00 5.31 -4.37
N VAL A 46 -5.06 4.42 -4.08
CA VAL A 46 -3.67 4.50 -4.52
C VAL A 46 -3.35 3.33 -5.44
N THR A 47 -2.50 3.56 -6.45
CA THR A 47 -2.08 2.52 -7.38
C THR A 47 -0.69 2.04 -7.02
N VAL A 48 -0.48 0.72 -7.00
CA VAL A 48 0.84 0.10 -6.82
C VAL A 48 1.68 0.31 -8.09
N ARG A 49 2.80 1.01 -7.96
CA ARG A 49 3.74 1.29 -9.06
C ARG A 49 4.96 0.38 -9.08
N ALA A 50 5.40 -0.07 -7.90
CA ALA A 50 6.48 -1.01 -7.77
C ALA A 50 6.28 -1.88 -6.52
N ILE A 51 6.85 -3.07 -6.54
CA ILE A 51 6.88 -3.98 -5.40
C ILE A 51 8.35 -4.31 -5.13
N GLU A 52 8.79 -3.96 -3.94
CA GLU A 52 10.12 -4.24 -3.42
C GLU A 52 9.99 -5.20 -2.24
N LEU A 53 10.51 -6.41 -2.41
CA LEU A 53 10.55 -7.39 -1.32
C LEU A 53 11.88 -7.22 -0.57
N HIS A 54 11.80 -6.50 0.54
CA HIS A 54 12.94 -6.24 1.41
C HIS A 54 12.60 -6.66 2.84
N GLY A 55 12.65 -7.96 3.13
CA GLY A 55 12.49 -8.44 4.50
C GLY A 55 12.19 -9.92 4.66
N PRO A 56 11.89 -10.35 5.90
CA PRO A 56 11.39 -11.68 6.21
C PRO A 56 10.08 -11.98 5.47
N PRO A 57 9.70 -13.27 5.32
CA PRO A 57 8.45 -13.66 4.68
C PRO A 57 7.24 -12.88 5.23
N GLY A 58 6.41 -12.36 4.31
CA GLY A 58 5.24 -11.55 4.64
C GLY A 58 5.51 -10.05 4.83
N ARG A 59 6.78 -9.62 4.90
CA ARG A 59 7.11 -8.19 4.91
C ARG A 59 7.32 -7.68 3.49
N THR A 60 6.56 -6.67 3.10
CA THR A 60 6.54 -6.14 1.73
C THR A 60 6.68 -4.62 1.76
N THR A 61 7.48 -4.08 0.84
CA THR A 61 7.49 -2.66 0.53
C THR A 61 6.88 -2.46 -0.84
N VAL A 62 5.95 -1.52 -0.97
CA VAL A 62 5.37 -1.14 -2.26
C VAL A 62 5.52 0.35 -2.47
N ALA A 63 5.84 0.76 -3.70
CA ALA A 63 5.72 2.15 -4.10
C ALA A 63 4.28 2.38 -4.58
N VAL A 64 3.61 3.37 -4.02
CA VAL A 64 2.26 3.77 -4.40
C VAL A 64 2.22 5.21 -4.86
N ASP A 65 1.29 5.53 -5.74
CA ASP A 65 0.92 6.89 -6.08
C ASP A 65 -0.60 7.09 -6.13
N GLY A 66 -1.01 8.35 -6.22
CA GLY A 66 -2.41 8.74 -6.17
C GLY A 66 -2.71 9.71 -5.03
N VAL A 67 -3.88 10.35 -5.10
CA VAL A 67 -4.31 11.37 -4.14
C VAL A 67 -4.43 10.78 -2.72
N GLY A 68 -4.79 9.50 -2.62
CA GLY A 68 -4.87 8.76 -1.35
C GLY A 68 -3.55 8.62 -0.62
N ALA A 69 -2.40 8.78 -1.30
CA ALA A 69 -1.10 8.60 -0.65
C ALA A 69 -0.84 9.64 0.45
N ALA A 70 -1.53 10.79 0.44
CA ALA A 70 -1.36 11.82 1.47
C ALA A 70 -1.99 11.47 2.82
N VAL A 71 -2.92 10.52 2.84
CA VAL A 71 -3.74 10.18 4.01
C VAL A 71 -3.41 8.80 4.59
N ILE A 72 -2.49 8.06 3.96
CA ILE A 72 -1.96 6.80 4.49
C ILE A 72 -1.12 7.10 5.74
N GLY A 73 -1.48 6.48 6.85
CA GLY A 73 -0.75 6.52 8.11
C GLY A 73 -0.19 5.15 8.51
N GLN A 74 0.73 5.14 9.49
CA GLN A 74 1.15 3.90 10.13
C GLN A 74 -0.02 3.26 10.88
N GLY A 75 -0.15 1.93 10.80
CA GLY A 75 -1.28 1.17 11.35
C GLY A 75 -2.50 1.12 10.44
N ALA A 76 -2.52 1.89 9.35
CA ALA A 76 -3.55 1.76 8.32
C ALA A 76 -3.51 0.37 7.68
N VAL A 77 -4.66 -0.09 7.19
CA VAL A 77 -4.77 -1.31 6.41
C VAL A 77 -5.19 -0.95 5.00
N LEU A 78 -4.41 -1.36 4.01
CA LEU A 78 -4.72 -1.19 2.60
C LEU A 78 -5.28 -2.49 2.03
N VAL A 79 -6.38 -2.39 1.31
CA VAL A 79 -7.14 -3.51 0.73
C VAL A 79 -7.48 -3.23 -0.72
N ARG A 80 -7.73 -4.26 -1.53
CA ARG A 80 -8.31 -4.01 -2.86
C ARG A 80 -9.75 -3.48 -2.70
N PRO A 81 -10.21 -2.53 -3.55
CA PRO A 81 -11.53 -1.93 -3.42
C PRO A 81 -12.72 -2.91 -3.44
N ASP A 82 -12.57 -4.03 -4.14
CA ASP A 82 -13.56 -5.11 -4.21
C ASP A 82 -13.55 -6.04 -2.98
N GLU A 83 -12.55 -5.87 -2.11
CA GLU A 83 -12.35 -6.64 -0.88
C GLU A 83 -12.47 -5.76 0.39
N ALA A 84 -12.81 -4.48 0.21
CA ALA A 84 -12.88 -3.45 1.25
C ALA A 84 -14.22 -3.39 2.00
#